data_AF-A0A517SU29-F1
#
_entry.id   AF-A0A517SU29-F1
#
_cell.length_a   1.000
_cell.length_b   1.000
_cell.length_c   1.000
_cell.angle_alpha   90.00
_cell.angle_beta   90.00
_cell.angle_gamma   90.00
#
_symmetry.space_group_name_H-M   'P 1'
#
loop_
_entity.id
_entity.type
_entity.pdbx_description
1 polymer ?
#
loop_
_entity_poly.entity_id
_entity_poly.type
_entity_poly.pdbx_seq_one_letter_code
_entity_poly.pdbx_strand_id
1 'polypeptide(L)'
;MRAQTLSKNRVAVAACFLVATACWLVVAADEKRAAKPAFNQSTTKAIFFDSVSSAIRGQRPTIDTLRQQTAAAAAPAATGGGATGGAPKVDGTWDNMITAGSIEDEVKKRKLHYDSVVTLPGPFKSGGYQDARLDLMVMASLFAVISEYKGEVRFKKDAAAARDLLARTAFRCNSGTSQVFNEANARKEDLQSLMSGSGLGERRTEEGNDWSAILDRSPLMEYMEELKDQLKTASNSEAAVKAEPNEVRRPAELLAIIGYILHQEGMDDADDEDYKAYCVQMTNGALTVRRGLDANDYKTVGDGVGVITTSCDDCHGEYR
;
A
#
# COMPACT_ATOMS: atom_id res chain seq x y z
N MET A 1 -43.68 -39.10 74.64
CA MET A 1 -43.24 -38.15 75.68
C MET A 1 -41.92 -37.55 75.24
N ARG A 2 -41.82 -36.20 75.23
CA ARG A 2 -40.63 -35.34 74.93
C ARG A 2 -40.12 -35.35 73.48
N ALA A 3 -40.33 -34.31 72.66
CA ALA A 3 -40.00 -32.87 72.74
C ALA A 3 -38.59 -32.54 72.20
N GLN A 4 -38.62 -31.72 71.14
CA GLN A 4 -37.70 -30.61 70.80
C GLN A 4 -36.23 -30.91 70.53
N THR A 5 -35.78 -30.57 69.30
CA THR A 5 -34.78 -29.50 69.08
C THR A 5 -34.60 -29.20 67.58
N LEU A 6 -35.49 -28.35 67.05
CA LEU A 6 -35.25 -27.54 65.85
C LEU A 6 -34.52 -26.27 66.30
N SER A 7 -33.19 -26.20 66.16
CA SER A 7 -32.43 -24.95 66.35
C SER A 7 -30.96 -25.11 65.93
N LYS A 8 -30.66 -25.21 64.63
CA LYS A 8 -29.26 -25.03 64.15
C LYS A 8 -29.08 -24.33 62.79
N ASN A 9 -30.15 -23.91 62.09
CA ASN A 9 -30.02 -23.35 60.73
C ASN A 9 -30.40 -21.87 60.57
N ARG A 10 -30.08 -20.99 61.54
CA ARG A 10 -30.41 -19.56 61.43
C ARG A 10 -29.28 -18.56 61.67
N VAL A 11 -28.01 -18.98 61.78
CA VAL A 11 -26.91 -18.03 62.05
C VAL A 11 -25.94 -17.84 60.86
N ALA A 12 -26.00 -18.68 59.82
CA ALA A 12 -25.01 -18.62 58.72
C ALA A 12 -25.41 -17.77 57.49
N VAL A 13 -26.58 -17.10 57.48
CA VAL A 13 -27.06 -16.35 56.29
C VAL A 13 -26.98 -14.83 56.47
N ALA A 14 -26.77 -14.32 57.69
CA ALA A 14 -26.76 -12.88 57.95
C ALA A 14 -25.37 -12.22 57.91
N ALA A 15 -24.29 -12.97 57.63
CA ALA A 15 -22.92 -12.45 57.60
C ALA A 15 -22.34 -12.25 56.18
N CYS A 16 -22.99 -12.75 55.12
CA CYS A 16 -22.48 -12.63 53.74
C CYS A 16 -23.04 -11.44 52.95
N PHE A 17 -24.01 -10.68 53.48
CA PHE A 17 -24.59 -9.53 52.78
C PHE A 17 -24.06 -8.16 53.26
N LEU A 18 -23.17 -8.12 54.25
CA LEU A 18 -22.59 -6.87 54.78
C LEU A 18 -21.15 -6.59 54.30
N VAL A 19 -20.53 -7.51 53.56
CA VAL A 19 -19.19 -7.29 52.95
C VAL A 19 -19.30 -6.91 51.47
N ALA A 20 -20.46 -7.08 50.83
CA ALA A 20 -20.66 -6.84 49.41
C ALA A 20 -21.08 -5.39 49.03
N THR A 21 -21.36 -4.53 50.01
CA THR A 21 -21.82 -3.14 49.78
C THR A 21 -20.82 -2.05 50.15
N ALA A 22 -19.57 -2.42 50.50
CA ALA A 22 -18.53 -1.46 50.89
C ALA A 22 -17.39 -1.27 49.86
N CYS A 23 -17.42 -1.95 48.70
CA CYS A 23 -16.37 -1.82 47.67
C CYS A 23 -16.79 -1.01 46.43
N TRP A 24 -17.92 -0.31 46.47
CA TRP A 24 -18.42 0.52 45.34
C TRP A 24 -18.29 2.02 45.57
N LEU A 25 -17.46 2.45 46.50
CA LEU A 25 -17.10 3.85 46.70
C LEU A 25 -15.57 3.92 46.85
N VAL A 26 -14.95 4.88 46.18
CA VAL A 26 -13.50 5.08 46.05
C VAL A 26 -12.84 4.32 44.89
N VAL A 27 -13.20 4.68 43.65
CA VAL A 27 -12.20 5.16 42.65
C VAL A 27 -12.88 6.23 41.78
N ALA A 28 -13.11 7.41 42.36
CA ALA A 28 -13.02 8.63 41.59
C ALA A 28 -11.59 9.13 41.78
N ALA A 29 -10.65 8.48 41.08
CA ALA A 29 -9.31 9.02 40.96
C ALA A 29 -9.47 10.31 40.17
N ASP A 30 -9.28 11.43 40.86
CA ASP A 30 -9.11 12.74 40.27
C ASP A 30 -7.95 12.60 39.26
N GLU A 31 -8.27 12.51 37.96
CA GLU A 31 -7.27 12.52 36.89
C GLU A 31 -6.61 13.90 36.89
N LYS A 32 -5.70 14.12 37.83
CA LYS A 32 -4.75 15.22 37.76
C LYS A 32 -3.90 14.98 36.53
N ARG A 33 -4.29 15.62 35.43
CA ARG A 33 -3.45 15.75 34.24
C ARG A 33 -2.03 16.08 34.68
N ALA A 34 -1.08 15.31 34.16
CA ALA A 34 0.33 15.58 34.37
C ALA A 34 0.62 17.05 34.05
N ALA A 35 1.44 17.70 34.89
CA ALA A 35 1.84 19.07 34.65
C ALA A 35 2.51 19.18 33.26
N LYS A 36 2.17 20.23 32.52
CA LYS A 36 2.74 20.48 31.20
C LYS A 36 4.28 20.44 31.28
N PRO A 37 4.97 19.78 30.34
CA PRO A 37 6.42 19.80 30.31
C PRO A 37 6.91 21.25 30.17
N ALA A 38 7.91 21.64 30.97
CA ALA A 38 8.57 22.92 30.83
C ALA A 38 9.72 22.74 29.82
N PHE A 39 9.54 23.26 28.61
CA PHE A 39 10.60 23.30 27.61
C PHE A 39 11.48 24.52 27.82
N ASN A 40 12.79 24.33 27.82
CA ASN A 40 13.73 25.43 27.78
C ASN A 40 13.80 25.98 26.35
N GLN A 41 13.48 27.26 26.16
CA GLN A 41 13.48 27.90 24.85
C GLN A 41 14.86 27.89 24.18
N SER A 42 15.96 27.79 24.93
CA SER A 42 17.29 27.71 24.34
C SER A 42 17.54 26.40 23.58
N THR A 43 16.83 25.32 23.93
CA THR A 43 16.97 24.00 23.29
C THR A 43 16.07 23.82 22.06
N THR A 44 14.97 24.58 21.95
CA THR A 44 13.99 24.43 20.85
C THR A 44 14.21 25.40 19.69
N LYS A 45 14.94 26.51 19.89
CA LYS A 45 15.23 27.51 18.85
C LYS A 45 16.04 27.01 17.65
N ALA A 46 16.73 25.87 17.78
CA ALA A 46 17.45 25.25 16.66
C ALA A 46 16.53 24.46 15.71
N ILE A 47 15.35 24.05 16.17
CA ILE A 47 14.44 23.14 15.45
C ILE A 47 13.16 23.87 15.02
N PHE A 48 12.70 24.85 15.80
CA PHE A 48 11.47 25.57 15.54
C PHE A 48 11.76 27.06 15.31
N PHE A 49 11.19 27.58 14.23
CA PHE A 49 11.24 29.00 13.91
C PHE A 49 10.35 29.79 14.88
N ASP A 50 10.82 30.98 15.31
CA ASP A 50 10.05 31.86 16.20
C ASP A 50 8.73 32.35 15.54
N SER A 51 8.65 32.35 14.21
CA SER A 51 7.42 32.59 13.45
C SER A 51 7.44 31.94 12.06
N VAL A 52 6.27 31.57 11.54
CA VAL A 52 6.11 31.02 10.18
C VAL A 52 6.65 31.98 9.11
N SER A 53 6.59 33.29 9.35
CA SER A 53 7.13 34.31 8.45
C SER A 53 8.65 34.28 8.32
N SER A 54 9.37 33.79 9.34
CA SER A 54 10.83 33.63 9.28
C SER A 54 11.29 32.38 8.52
N ALA A 55 10.39 31.42 8.30
CA ALA A 55 10.65 30.20 7.53
C ALA A 55 10.48 30.40 6.01
N ILE A 56 9.76 31.44 5.58
CA ILE A 56 9.50 31.72 4.17
C ILE A 56 10.61 32.61 3.62
N ARG A 57 11.55 32.02 2.88
CA ARG A 57 12.58 32.75 2.13
C ARG A 57 12.09 33.05 0.71
N GLY A 58 12.03 34.34 0.35
CA GLY A 58 11.66 34.79 -1.00
C GLY A 58 10.56 35.87 -0.98
N GLN A 59 10.46 36.65 -2.05
CA GLN A 59 9.36 37.60 -2.22
C GLN A 59 8.08 36.84 -2.59
N ARG A 60 6.98 37.16 -1.88
CA ARG A 60 5.65 36.65 -2.19
C ARG A 60 5.26 37.12 -3.61
N PRO A 61 4.95 36.22 -4.55
CA PRO A 61 4.50 36.61 -5.89
C PRO A 61 3.27 37.51 -5.81
N THR A 62 3.24 38.58 -6.58
CA THR A 62 2.08 39.46 -6.68
C THR A 62 1.08 38.90 -7.70
N ILE A 63 -0.20 39.26 -7.56
CA ILE A 63 -1.22 38.82 -8.53
C ILE A 63 -0.88 39.29 -9.95
N ASP A 64 -0.16 40.41 -10.10
CA ASP A 64 0.27 40.90 -11.40
C ASP A 64 1.35 40.02 -12.04
N THR A 65 2.27 39.44 -11.25
CA THR A 65 3.24 38.44 -11.75
C THR A 65 2.57 37.15 -12.22
N LEU A 66 1.47 36.74 -11.56
CA LEU A 66 0.69 35.57 -11.96
C LEU A 66 -0.13 35.80 -13.23
N ARG A 67 -0.63 37.03 -13.46
CA ARG A 67 -1.36 37.39 -14.69
C ARG A 67 -0.45 37.56 -15.91
N GLN A 68 0.78 38.03 -15.72
CA GLN A 68 1.76 38.13 -16.82
C GLN A 68 2.24 36.75 -17.31
N GLN A 69 2.29 35.75 -16.41
CA GLN A 69 2.63 34.37 -16.80
C GLN A 69 1.51 33.65 -17.56
N THR A 70 0.23 33.99 -17.33
CA THR A 70 -0.90 33.39 -18.05
C THR A 70 -1.17 34.04 -19.41
N ALA A 71 -0.84 35.33 -19.59
CA ALA A 71 -1.04 36.04 -20.86
C ALA A 71 -0.04 35.64 -21.98
N ALA A 72 1.11 35.04 -21.64
CA ALA A 72 2.09 34.57 -22.61
C ALA A 72 1.75 33.19 -23.24
N ALA A 73 0.70 32.50 -22.74
CA ALA A 73 0.31 31.16 -23.18
C ALA A 73 -0.87 31.13 -24.16
N ALA A 74 -1.40 32.28 -24.57
CA ALA A 74 -2.57 32.38 -25.46
C ALA A 74 -2.18 32.93 -26.85
N ALA A 75 -1.52 32.10 -27.66
CA ALA A 75 -1.47 32.27 -29.11
C ALA A 75 -2.03 30.99 -29.78
N PRO A 76 -2.92 31.09 -30.78
CA PRO A 76 -3.62 29.93 -31.33
C PRO A 76 -2.70 29.11 -32.23
N ALA A 77 -2.50 27.83 -31.88
CA ALA A 77 -1.83 26.86 -32.74
C ALA A 77 -2.80 26.30 -33.78
N ALA A 78 -2.38 26.36 -35.04
CA ALA A 78 -3.07 25.81 -36.20
C ALA A 78 -3.21 24.28 -36.13
N THR A 79 -4.35 23.82 -36.64
CA THR A 79 -4.72 22.43 -36.86
C THR A 79 -3.78 21.72 -37.84
N GLY A 80 -3.18 20.61 -37.39
CA GLY A 80 -2.36 19.74 -38.21
C GLY A 80 -2.44 18.27 -37.79
N GLY A 81 -3.17 17.49 -38.59
CA GLY A 81 -2.83 16.12 -39.00
C GLY A 81 -2.61 15.06 -37.92
N GLY A 82 -3.63 14.22 -37.73
CA GLY A 82 -3.56 13.04 -36.87
C GLY A 82 -2.48 12.02 -37.25
N ALA A 83 -1.93 11.40 -36.22
CA ALA A 83 -1.29 10.10 -36.28
C ALA A 83 -2.07 9.18 -35.32
N THR A 84 -2.85 8.26 -35.88
CA THR A 84 -3.39 7.10 -35.16
C THR A 84 -2.22 6.20 -34.77
N GLY A 85 -1.61 6.48 -33.62
CA GLY A 85 -0.69 5.58 -32.95
C GLY A 85 -1.51 4.43 -32.37
N GLY A 86 -1.58 3.31 -33.09
CA GLY A 86 -2.14 2.07 -32.56
C GLY A 86 -1.49 1.74 -31.22
N ALA A 87 -2.33 1.32 -30.26
CA ALA A 87 -1.85 0.90 -28.95
C ALA A 87 -0.77 -0.20 -29.12
N PRO A 88 0.36 -0.12 -28.40
CA PRO A 88 1.36 -1.17 -28.44
C PRO A 88 0.73 -2.50 -28.02
N LYS A 89 1.01 -3.57 -28.77
CA LYS A 89 0.72 -4.92 -28.32
C LYS A 89 1.60 -5.21 -27.09
N VAL A 90 0.98 -5.61 -25.98
CA VAL A 90 1.69 -6.00 -24.76
C VAL A 90 2.28 -7.40 -24.96
N ASP A 91 3.51 -7.48 -25.46
CA ASP A 91 4.27 -8.73 -25.49
C ASP A 91 4.89 -8.96 -24.09
N GLY A 92 4.42 -9.99 -23.39
CA GLY A 92 4.60 -10.32 -21.96
C GLY A 92 6.04 -10.38 -21.44
N THR A 93 6.72 -9.25 -21.40
CA THR A 93 8.09 -9.11 -20.88
C THR A 93 8.07 -8.02 -19.83
N TRP A 94 8.29 -8.41 -18.57
CA TRP A 94 8.20 -7.54 -17.40
C TRP A 94 9.06 -6.27 -17.53
N ASP A 95 10.22 -6.36 -18.17
CA ASP A 95 11.14 -5.25 -18.41
C ASP A 95 10.55 -4.12 -19.28
N ASN A 96 9.52 -4.44 -20.07
CA ASN A 96 8.81 -3.45 -20.88
C ASN A 96 7.70 -2.73 -20.12
N MET A 97 7.32 -3.20 -18.93
CA MET A 97 6.20 -2.65 -18.16
C MET A 97 6.66 -1.89 -16.92
N ILE A 98 7.71 -2.37 -16.26
CA ILE A 98 8.21 -1.79 -15.01
C ILE A 98 9.73 -1.74 -14.99
N THR A 99 10.27 -0.67 -14.40
CA THR A 99 11.70 -0.51 -14.19
C THR A 99 12.17 -1.23 -12.91
N ALA A 100 13.43 -1.70 -12.91
CA ALA A 100 14.05 -2.27 -11.72
C ALA A 100 13.96 -1.33 -10.50
N GLY A 101 14.15 -0.02 -10.70
CA GLY A 101 14.04 0.99 -9.65
C GLY A 101 12.64 1.05 -9.03
N SER A 102 11.59 1.04 -9.86
CA SER A 102 10.20 1.02 -9.37
C SER A 102 9.86 -0.24 -8.59
N ILE A 103 10.36 -1.42 -9.02
CA ILE A 103 10.20 -2.67 -8.27
C ILE A 103 10.89 -2.54 -6.89
N GLU A 104 12.17 -2.16 -6.87
CA GLU A 104 12.96 -2.13 -5.64
C GLU A 104 12.39 -1.15 -4.62
N ASP A 105 11.95 0.02 -5.07
CA ASP A 105 11.40 1.04 -4.19
C ASP A 105 10.03 0.64 -3.66
N GLU A 106 9.20 -0.03 -4.47
CA GLU A 106 7.93 -0.55 -3.98
C GLU A 106 8.12 -1.69 -2.96
N VAL A 107 9.05 -2.62 -3.19
CA VAL A 107 9.39 -3.65 -2.19
C VAL A 107 9.83 -3.01 -0.87
N LYS A 108 10.69 -1.99 -0.91
CA LYS A 108 11.12 -1.26 0.29
C LYS A 108 9.94 -0.55 0.97
N LYS A 109 9.10 0.14 0.21
CA LYS A 109 7.92 0.86 0.71
C LYS A 109 6.97 -0.11 1.43
N ARG A 110 6.64 -1.23 0.80
CA ARG A 110 5.77 -2.27 1.38
C ARG A 110 6.38 -2.92 2.61
N LYS A 111 7.69 -3.20 2.61
CA LYS A 111 8.38 -3.67 3.81
C LYS A 111 8.26 -2.67 4.97
N LEU A 112 8.44 -1.37 4.72
CA LEU A 112 8.33 -0.36 5.77
C LEU A 112 6.93 -0.28 6.36
N HIS A 113 5.90 -0.36 5.53
CA HIS A 113 4.51 -0.43 5.98
C HIS A 113 4.25 -1.72 6.77
N TYR A 114 4.65 -2.86 6.23
CA TYR A 114 4.57 -4.17 6.88
C TYR A 114 5.22 -4.19 8.28
N ASP A 115 6.41 -3.61 8.40
CA ASP A 115 7.13 -3.53 9.68
C ASP A 115 6.38 -2.71 10.74
N SER A 116 5.58 -1.72 10.30
CA SER A 116 4.75 -0.87 11.15
C SER A 116 3.43 -1.55 11.57
N VAL A 117 2.91 -2.43 10.73
CA VAL A 117 1.70 -3.22 10.98
C VAL A 117 1.99 -4.37 11.94
N VAL A 118 3.06 -5.13 11.67
CA VAL A 118 3.42 -6.33 12.45
C VAL A 118 4.33 -5.94 13.62
N THR A 119 3.75 -5.28 14.62
CA THR A 119 4.47 -4.78 15.81
C THR A 119 4.11 -5.57 17.06
N LEU A 120 2.83 -5.58 17.42
CA LEU A 120 2.31 -6.22 18.63
C LEU A 120 1.15 -7.16 18.30
N PRO A 121 0.96 -8.26 19.07
CA PRO A 121 -0.12 -9.20 18.81
C PRO A 121 -1.52 -8.58 18.87
N GLY A 122 -1.76 -7.59 19.73
CA GLY A 122 -3.08 -6.98 19.90
C GLY A 122 -3.59 -6.28 18.63
N PRO A 123 -2.91 -5.20 18.17
CA PRO A 123 -3.25 -4.48 16.94
C PRO A 123 -3.31 -5.36 15.69
N PHE A 124 -2.39 -6.32 15.58
CA PHE A 124 -2.39 -7.28 14.48
C PHE A 124 -3.69 -8.08 14.44
N LYS A 125 -4.13 -8.63 15.58
CA LYS A 125 -5.36 -9.44 15.65
C LYS A 125 -6.64 -8.63 15.43
N SER A 126 -6.62 -7.33 15.74
CA SER A 126 -7.79 -6.45 15.59
C SER A 126 -7.99 -5.89 14.19
N GLY A 127 -7.14 -6.26 13.22
CA GLY A 127 -7.29 -5.82 11.82
C GLY A 127 -5.97 -5.82 11.04
N GLY A 128 -4.84 -5.58 11.71
CA GLY A 128 -3.54 -5.49 11.05
C GLY A 128 -3.09 -6.75 10.30
N TYR A 129 -3.70 -7.91 10.56
CA TYR A 129 -3.47 -9.11 9.75
C TYR A 129 -3.92 -8.94 8.29
N GLN A 130 -4.91 -8.08 8.01
CA GLN A 130 -5.38 -7.78 6.66
C GLN A 130 -4.37 -6.88 5.92
N ASP A 131 -3.89 -5.82 6.57
CA ASP A 131 -2.83 -4.96 6.02
C ASP A 131 -1.55 -5.77 5.75
N ALA A 132 -1.20 -6.65 6.70
CA ALA A 132 -0.07 -7.56 6.53
C ALA A 132 -0.28 -8.55 5.38
N ARG A 133 -1.51 -9.03 5.17
CA ARG A 133 -1.85 -9.89 4.01
C ARG A 133 -1.64 -9.13 2.71
N LEU A 134 -2.15 -7.90 2.60
CA LEU A 134 -1.99 -7.06 1.42
C LEU A 134 -0.50 -6.83 1.12
N ASP A 135 0.28 -6.35 2.08
CA ASP A 135 1.71 -6.07 1.87
C ASP A 135 2.49 -7.32 1.44
N LEU A 136 2.21 -8.46 2.08
CA LEU A 136 2.87 -9.73 1.73
C LEU A 136 2.48 -10.22 0.33
N MET A 137 1.22 -10.10 -0.08
CA MET A 137 0.79 -10.47 -1.44
C MET A 137 1.44 -9.56 -2.47
N VAL A 138 1.42 -8.24 -2.25
CA VAL A 138 2.08 -7.29 -3.16
C VAL A 138 3.56 -7.61 -3.31
N MET A 139 4.28 -7.80 -2.20
CA MET A 139 5.69 -8.18 -2.25
C MET A 139 5.90 -9.54 -2.93
N ALA A 140 5.05 -10.54 -2.67
CA ALA A 140 5.14 -11.85 -3.31
C ALA A 140 4.99 -11.74 -4.83
N SER A 141 4.02 -10.96 -5.31
CA SER A 141 3.82 -10.68 -6.74
C SER A 141 5.02 -9.96 -7.36
N LEU A 142 5.60 -8.98 -6.66
CA LEU A 142 6.81 -8.32 -7.13
C LEU A 142 8.01 -9.28 -7.21
N PHE A 143 8.17 -10.19 -6.25
CA PHE A 143 9.22 -11.22 -6.32
C PHE A 143 8.97 -12.26 -7.41
N ALA A 144 7.70 -12.59 -7.72
CA ALA A 144 7.34 -13.39 -8.88
C ALA A 144 7.82 -12.71 -10.18
N VAL A 145 7.53 -11.42 -10.33
CA VAL A 145 8.01 -10.60 -11.45
C VAL A 145 9.54 -10.56 -11.50
N ILE A 146 10.22 -10.33 -10.37
CA ILE A 146 11.70 -10.30 -10.30
C ILE A 146 12.31 -11.62 -10.77
N SER A 147 11.70 -12.76 -10.43
CA SER A 147 12.23 -14.08 -10.79
C SER A 147 12.29 -14.33 -12.31
N GLU A 148 11.42 -13.65 -13.07
CA GLU A 148 11.33 -13.72 -14.53
C GLU A 148 11.86 -12.46 -15.24
N TYR A 149 12.26 -11.44 -14.47
CA TYR A 149 12.78 -10.17 -15.01
C TYR A 149 14.08 -10.42 -15.77
N LYS A 150 14.26 -9.86 -16.98
CA LYS A 150 15.50 -10.10 -17.75
C LYS A 150 16.64 -9.23 -17.27
N GLY A 151 16.35 -8.00 -16.83
CA GLY A 151 17.34 -7.08 -16.28
C GLY A 151 17.88 -7.48 -14.90
N GLU A 152 18.83 -6.69 -14.41
CA GLU A 152 19.33 -6.81 -13.04
C GLU A 152 18.40 -6.06 -12.10
N VAL A 153 17.93 -6.75 -11.06
CA VAL A 153 17.15 -6.18 -9.96
C VAL A 153 17.74 -6.70 -8.68
N ARG A 154 17.83 -5.84 -7.67
CA ARG A 154 18.16 -6.29 -6.32
C ARG A 154 17.21 -7.43 -5.92
N PHE A 155 17.73 -8.39 -5.16
CA PHE A 155 17.01 -9.58 -4.68
C PHE A 155 16.76 -10.69 -5.72
N LYS A 156 17.15 -10.53 -6.99
CA LYS A 156 16.89 -11.54 -8.05
C LYS A 156 17.32 -12.96 -7.69
N LYS A 157 18.47 -13.11 -7.03
CA LYS A 157 18.99 -14.41 -6.56
C LYS A 157 18.03 -15.15 -5.63
N ASP A 158 17.28 -14.44 -4.80
CA ASP A 158 16.40 -15.00 -3.77
C ASP A 158 14.91 -14.84 -4.14
N ALA A 159 14.60 -14.32 -5.33
CA ALA A 159 13.25 -13.88 -5.69
C ALA A 159 12.21 -15.00 -5.64
N ALA A 160 12.50 -16.17 -6.23
CA ALA A 160 11.58 -17.31 -6.16
C ALA A 160 11.34 -17.79 -4.71
N ALA A 161 12.38 -17.81 -3.87
CA ALA A 161 12.26 -18.18 -2.46
C ALA A 161 11.46 -17.15 -1.66
N ALA A 162 11.65 -15.86 -1.95
CA ALA A 162 10.90 -14.77 -1.34
C ALA A 162 9.43 -14.82 -1.76
N ARG A 163 9.13 -14.98 -3.05
CA ARG A 163 7.78 -15.17 -3.59
C ARG A 163 7.03 -16.26 -2.82
N ASP A 164 7.57 -17.47 -2.78
CA ASP A 164 6.88 -18.61 -2.16
C ASP A 164 6.69 -18.44 -0.66
N LEU A 165 7.70 -17.88 0.01
CA LEU A 165 7.64 -17.65 1.45
C LEU A 165 6.57 -16.62 1.81
N LEU A 166 6.58 -15.48 1.12
CA LEU A 166 5.66 -14.38 1.40
C LEU A 166 4.24 -14.74 0.99
N ALA A 167 4.04 -15.38 -0.17
CA ALA A 167 2.73 -15.87 -0.61
C ALA A 167 2.11 -16.80 0.43
N ARG A 168 2.84 -17.85 0.86
CA ARG A 168 2.36 -18.79 1.88
C ARG A 168 1.96 -18.10 3.19
N THR A 169 2.76 -17.15 3.67
CA THR A 169 2.42 -16.40 4.87
C THR A 169 1.22 -15.47 4.62
N ALA A 170 1.11 -14.86 3.44
CA ALA A 170 -0.02 -14.00 3.09
C ALA A 170 -1.35 -14.77 3.08
N PHE A 171 -1.41 -15.97 2.50
CA PHE A 171 -2.60 -16.83 2.53
C PHE A 171 -2.99 -17.24 3.95
N ARG A 172 -2.03 -17.34 4.87
CA ARG A 172 -2.29 -17.61 6.30
C ARG A 172 -2.73 -16.36 7.06
N CYS A 173 -2.44 -15.17 6.57
CA CYS A 173 -2.95 -13.90 7.09
C CYS A 173 -4.45 -13.68 6.74
N ASN A 174 -5.25 -14.74 6.80
CA ASN A 174 -6.71 -14.70 6.67
C ASN A 174 -7.43 -14.65 8.03
N SER A 175 -6.68 -14.71 9.13
CA SER A 175 -7.21 -14.66 10.50
C SER A 175 -6.26 -14.00 11.49
N GLY A 176 -6.82 -13.20 12.40
CA GLY A 176 -6.07 -12.54 13.48
C GLY A 176 -5.77 -13.48 14.66
N THR A 177 -4.88 -14.46 14.48
CA THR A 177 -4.47 -15.38 15.57
C THR A 177 -3.03 -15.15 16.03
N SER A 178 -2.67 -15.65 17.22
CA SER A 178 -1.27 -15.57 17.70
C SER A 178 -0.30 -16.35 16.80
N GLN A 179 -0.75 -17.47 16.24
CA GLN A 179 0.06 -18.28 15.34
C GLN A 179 0.40 -17.52 14.06
N VAL A 180 -0.61 -16.90 13.45
CA VAL A 180 -0.44 -16.08 12.24
C VAL A 180 0.44 -14.86 12.53
N PHE A 181 0.24 -14.20 13.68
CA PHE A 181 1.11 -13.09 14.10
C PHE A 181 2.58 -13.53 14.19
N ASN A 182 2.87 -14.66 14.84
CA ASN A 182 4.25 -15.14 15.00
C ASN A 182 4.89 -15.47 13.64
N GLU A 183 4.11 -16.06 12.72
CA GLU A 183 4.59 -16.35 11.38
C GLU A 183 4.88 -15.09 10.58
N ALA A 184 3.96 -14.13 10.58
CA ALA A 184 4.16 -12.81 9.97
C ALA A 184 5.39 -12.11 10.59
N ASN A 185 5.49 -12.10 11.92
CA ASN A 185 6.62 -11.46 12.60
C ASN A 185 7.97 -12.11 12.22
N ALA A 186 8.02 -13.42 11.99
CA ALA A 186 9.23 -14.09 11.49
C ALA A 186 9.64 -13.62 10.08
N ARG A 187 8.68 -13.20 9.23
CA ARG A 187 8.98 -12.65 7.90
C ARG A 187 9.73 -11.31 7.96
N LYS A 188 9.63 -10.57 9.07
CA LYS A 188 10.40 -9.31 9.23
C LYS A 188 11.90 -9.55 9.15
N GLU A 189 12.39 -10.63 9.78
CA GLU A 189 13.80 -11.01 9.74
C GLU A 189 14.24 -11.49 8.34
N ASP A 190 13.38 -12.26 7.67
CA ASP A 190 13.60 -12.70 6.29
C ASP A 190 13.70 -11.49 5.34
N LEU A 191 12.75 -10.55 5.42
CA LEU A 191 12.75 -9.32 4.63
C LEU A 191 13.96 -8.43 4.97
N GLN A 192 14.37 -8.35 6.24
CA GLN A 192 15.57 -7.63 6.64
C GLN A 192 16.85 -8.28 6.08
N SER A 193 16.91 -9.60 6.01
CA SER A 193 18.02 -10.34 5.43
C SER A 193 18.12 -10.09 3.91
N LEU A 194 16.99 -10.05 3.21
CA LEU A 194 16.92 -9.60 1.81
C LEU A 194 17.40 -8.16 1.65
N MET A 195 16.92 -7.23 2.49
CA MET A 195 17.33 -5.83 2.43
C MET A 195 18.83 -5.65 2.70
N SER A 196 19.43 -6.44 3.58
CA SER A 196 20.88 -6.36 3.85
C SER A 196 21.74 -7.07 2.80
N GLY A 197 21.15 -7.84 1.88
CA GLY A 197 21.87 -8.65 0.89
C GLY A 197 22.42 -9.96 1.44
N SER A 198 22.04 -10.34 2.67
CA SER A 198 22.41 -11.63 3.27
C SER A 198 21.70 -12.82 2.59
N GLY A 199 20.60 -12.55 1.89
CA GLY A 199 19.77 -13.55 1.20
C GLY A 199 18.89 -14.36 2.16
N LEU A 200 18.16 -15.34 1.62
CA LEU A 200 17.25 -16.20 2.40
C LEU A 200 17.83 -17.59 2.72
N GLY A 201 19.08 -17.83 2.34
CA GLY A 201 19.71 -19.15 2.37
C GLY A 201 19.15 -20.09 1.30
N GLU A 202 19.59 -21.34 1.32
CA GLU A 202 19.03 -22.37 0.42
C GLU A 202 17.64 -22.78 0.90
N ARG A 203 16.62 -22.48 0.10
CA ARG A 203 15.23 -22.88 0.33
C ARG A 203 14.70 -23.60 -0.90
N ARG A 204 13.81 -24.57 -0.68
CA ARG A 204 13.05 -25.18 -1.77
C ARG A 204 12.09 -24.12 -2.35
N THR A 205 12.12 -24.00 -3.66
CA THR A 205 11.24 -23.10 -4.43
C THR A 205 10.38 -23.89 -5.39
N GLU A 206 9.18 -23.41 -5.64
CA GLU A 206 8.33 -23.91 -6.72
C GLU A 206 8.87 -23.45 -8.08
N GLU A 207 8.66 -24.27 -9.11
CA GLU A 207 9.08 -23.97 -10.48
C GLU A 207 8.03 -23.08 -11.17
N GLY A 208 8.49 -21.97 -11.78
CA GLY A 208 7.59 -21.02 -12.45
C GLY A 208 6.66 -20.28 -11.50
N ASN A 209 5.79 -19.44 -12.05
CA ASN A 209 4.80 -18.66 -11.32
C ASN A 209 3.40 -19.26 -11.51
N ASP A 210 2.83 -19.84 -10.46
CA ASP A 210 1.39 -20.13 -10.37
C ASP A 210 0.69 -18.96 -9.68
N TRP A 211 0.09 -18.07 -10.47
CA TRP A 211 -0.48 -16.82 -9.96
C TRP A 211 -1.59 -17.04 -8.93
N SER A 212 -2.37 -18.12 -9.08
CA SER A 212 -3.43 -18.50 -8.13
C SER A 212 -2.88 -18.90 -6.75
N ALA A 213 -1.61 -19.34 -6.70
CA ALA A 213 -0.91 -19.71 -5.46
C ALA A 213 -0.04 -18.57 -4.90
N ILE A 214 0.06 -17.44 -5.61
CA ILE A 214 0.87 -16.27 -5.21
C ILE A 214 0.00 -15.20 -4.57
N LEU A 215 -1.18 -14.93 -5.13
CA LEU A 215 -2.02 -13.81 -4.73
C LEU A 215 -3.51 -14.08 -4.96
N ASP A 216 -4.35 -13.30 -4.29
CA ASP A 216 -5.80 -13.26 -4.52
C ASP A 216 -6.20 -11.94 -5.18
N ARG A 217 -7.29 -11.94 -5.97
CA ARG A 217 -7.80 -10.73 -6.64
C ARG A 217 -8.14 -9.60 -5.66
N SER A 218 -8.82 -9.91 -4.55
CA SER A 218 -9.34 -8.88 -3.65
C SER A 218 -8.25 -7.97 -3.04
N PRO A 219 -7.16 -8.49 -2.42
CA PRO A 219 -6.06 -7.64 -1.95
C PRO A 219 -5.36 -6.87 -3.07
N LEU A 220 -5.31 -7.45 -4.27
CA LEU A 220 -4.71 -6.80 -5.43
C LEU A 220 -5.54 -5.60 -5.89
N MET A 221 -6.87 -5.72 -5.86
CA MET A 221 -7.78 -4.60 -6.17
C MET A 221 -7.70 -3.47 -5.14
N GLU A 222 -7.56 -3.81 -3.85
CA GLU A 222 -7.33 -2.80 -2.80
C GLU A 222 -6.03 -2.02 -3.07
N TYR A 223 -4.95 -2.74 -3.39
CA TYR A 223 -3.69 -2.12 -3.74
C TYR A 223 -3.78 -1.28 -5.03
N MET A 224 -4.53 -1.72 -6.04
CA MET A 224 -4.76 -0.94 -7.26
C MET A 224 -5.49 0.37 -6.99
N GLU A 225 -6.45 0.40 -6.06
CA GLU A 225 -7.12 1.65 -5.69
C GLU A 225 -6.14 2.62 -5.01
N GLU A 226 -5.25 2.13 -4.13
CA GLU A 226 -4.18 2.95 -3.57
C GLU A 226 -3.27 3.54 -4.67
N LEU A 227 -2.91 2.75 -5.68
CA LEU A 227 -2.05 3.18 -6.78
C LEU A 227 -2.77 4.19 -7.69
N LYS A 228 -4.06 3.98 -7.97
CA LYS A 228 -4.90 4.89 -8.73
C LYS A 228 -5.04 6.24 -8.04
N ASP A 229 -5.24 6.26 -6.73
CA ASP A 229 -5.33 7.49 -5.94
C ASP A 229 -3.98 8.23 -5.87
N GLN A 230 -2.88 7.50 -5.70
CA GLN A 230 -1.53 8.04 -5.79
C GLN A 230 -1.29 8.68 -7.16
N LEU A 231 -1.62 7.95 -8.23
CA LEU A 231 -1.44 8.40 -9.60
C LEU A 231 -2.25 9.68 -9.88
N LYS A 232 -3.54 9.68 -9.55
CA LYS A 232 -4.43 10.85 -9.72
C LYS A 232 -3.90 12.07 -8.96
N THR A 233 -3.40 11.88 -7.75
CA THR A 233 -2.85 12.96 -6.92
C THR A 233 -1.56 13.51 -7.53
N ALA A 234 -0.63 12.63 -7.91
CA ALA A 234 0.67 13.00 -8.48
C ALA A 234 0.54 13.62 -9.88
N SER A 235 -0.50 13.25 -10.64
CA SER A 235 -0.74 13.73 -12.01
C SER A 235 -1.76 14.87 -12.11
N ASN A 236 -2.10 15.52 -10.99
CA ASN A 236 -3.18 16.52 -10.96
C ASN A 236 -2.89 17.79 -11.79
N SER A 237 -1.64 18.02 -12.14
CA SER A 237 -1.18 19.18 -12.89
C SER A 237 0.16 18.89 -13.54
N GLU A 238 0.45 19.54 -14.66
CA GLU A 238 1.75 19.45 -15.32
C GLU A 238 2.92 19.84 -14.40
N ALA A 239 2.72 20.85 -13.55
CA ALA A 239 3.75 21.29 -12.60
C ALA A 239 4.07 20.20 -11.56
N ALA A 240 3.07 19.47 -11.07
CA ALA A 240 3.27 18.35 -10.16
C ALA A 240 4.02 17.19 -10.84
N VAL A 241 3.61 16.82 -12.06
CA VAL A 241 4.27 15.79 -12.85
C VAL A 241 5.74 16.14 -13.12
N LYS A 242 6.03 17.42 -13.42
CA LYS A 242 7.40 17.91 -13.65
C LYS A 242 8.26 17.88 -12.40
N ALA A 243 7.69 18.23 -11.24
CA ALA A 243 8.42 18.28 -9.99
C ALA A 243 8.83 16.88 -9.53
N GLU A 244 7.90 15.92 -9.60
CA GLU A 244 8.07 14.57 -9.05
C GLU A 244 7.66 13.48 -10.05
N PRO A 245 8.35 13.34 -11.20
CA PRO A 245 7.94 12.40 -12.26
C PRO A 245 7.93 10.94 -11.80
N ASN A 246 8.71 10.59 -10.77
CA ASN A 246 8.74 9.24 -10.21
C ASN A 246 7.48 8.89 -9.40
N GLU A 247 6.82 9.89 -8.81
CA GLU A 247 5.55 9.70 -8.09
C GLU A 247 4.37 9.45 -9.06
N VAL A 248 4.56 9.76 -10.35
CA VAL A 248 3.63 9.39 -11.43
C VAL A 248 4.06 8.07 -12.08
N ARG A 249 5.36 7.91 -12.34
CA ARG A 249 5.92 6.73 -13.02
C ARG A 249 5.63 5.45 -12.25
N ARG A 250 6.02 5.40 -10.97
CA ARG A 250 5.97 4.16 -10.19
C ARG A 250 4.54 3.61 -10.08
N PRO A 251 3.51 4.40 -9.69
CA PRO A 251 2.14 3.89 -9.67
C PRO A 251 1.63 3.41 -11.03
N ALA A 252 1.97 4.11 -12.12
CA ALA A 252 1.62 3.66 -13.46
C ALA A 252 2.29 2.33 -13.82
N GLU A 253 3.60 2.19 -13.62
CA GLU A 253 4.30 0.93 -13.91
C GLU A 253 3.78 -0.25 -13.07
N LEU A 254 3.41 0.00 -11.81
CA LEU A 254 2.77 -1.00 -10.94
C LEU A 254 1.38 -1.39 -11.45
N LEU A 255 0.55 -0.43 -11.84
CA LEU A 255 -0.75 -0.72 -12.47
C LEU A 255 -0.60 -1.50 -13.78
N ALA A 256 0.46 -1.26 -14.57
CA ALA A 256 0.73 -2.01 -15.78
C ALA A 256 0.98 -3.50 -15.49
N ILE A 257 1.88 -3.81 -14.56
CA ILE A 257 2.17 -5.22 -14.24
C ILE A 257 0.99 -5.90 -13.56
N ILE A 258 0.22 -5.18 -12.73
CA ILE A 258 -0.94 -5.74 -12.06
C ILE A 258 -2.06 -6.04 -13.06
N GLY A 259 -2.33 -5.14 -14.00
CA GLY A 259 -3.27 -5.39 -15.08
C GLY A 259 -2.90 -6.62 -15.91
N TYR A 260 -1.61 -6.80 -16.18
CA TYR A 260 -1.12 -8.00 -16.84
C TYR A 260 -1.26 -9.28 -16.00
N ILE A 261 -1.02 -9.19 -14.69
CA ILE A 261 -1.17 -10.29 -13.73
C ILE A 261 -2.62 -10.77 -13.65
N LEU A 262 -3.59 -9.85 -13.56
CA LEU A 262 -5.01 -10.18 -13.36
C LEU A 262 -5.61 -11.08 -14.44
N HIS A 263 -5.02 -11.07 -15.64
CA HIS A 263 -5.47 -11.90 -16.75
C HIS A 263 -4.54 -13.08 -17.06
N GLN A 264 -3.65 -13.45 -16.13
CA GLN A 264 -2.83 -14.66 -16.25
C GLN A 264 -3.65 -15.92 -15.94
N GLU A 265 -3.22 -17.06 -16.46
CA GLU A 265 -3.82 -18.35 -16.16
C GLU A 265 -3.89 -18.60 -14.64
N GLY A 266 -5.05 -19.07 -14.17
CA GLY A 266 -5.32 -19.35 -12.75
C GLY A 266 -5.90 -18.18 -11.96
N MET A 267 -5.92 -16.96 -12.52
CA MET A 267 -6.56 -15.81 -11.88
C MET A 267 -8.09 -15.80 -12.09
N ASP A 268 -8.80 -15.18 -11.15
CA ASP A 268 -10.26 -15.04 -11.21
C ASP A 268 -10.69 -14.31 -12.50
N ASP A 269 -11.67 -14.87 -13.21
CA ASP A 269 -12.22 -14.36 -14.47
C ASP A 269 -11.18 -14.20 -15.61
N ALA A 270 -10.00 -14.80 -15.47
CA ALA A 270 -8.94 -14.71 -16.48
C ALA A 270 -9.19 -15.51 -17.74
N ASP A 271 -10.32 -16.20 -17.88
CA ASP A 271 -10.80 -16.82 -19.12
C ASP A 271 -11.89 -16.00 -19.82
N ASP A 272 -12.46 -15.00 -19.15
CA ASP A 272 -13.44 -14.07 -19.69
C ASP A 272 -12.76 -12.99 -20.57
N GLU A 273 -13.16 -12.92 -21.84
CA GLU A 273 -12.55 -12.01 -22.82
C GLU A 273 -12.86 -10.53 -22.56
N ASP A 274 -14.01 -10.21 -21.97
CA ASP A 274 -14.37 -8.83 -21.63
C ASP A 274 -13.58 -8.38 -20.39
N TYR A 275 -13.43 -9.25 -19.38
CA TYR A 275 -12.56 -8.99 -18.22
C TYR A 275 -11.10 -8.76 -18.65
N LYS A 276 -10.57 -9.63 -19.51
CA LYS A 276 -9.23 -9.47 -20.11
C LYS A 276 -9.10 -8.13 -20.83
N ALA A 277 -10.11 -7.73 -21.60
CA ALA A 277 -10.07 -6.49 -22.36
C ALA A 277 -9.92 -5.26 -21.44
N TYR A 278 -10.63 -5.22 -20.30
CA TYR A 278 -10.46 -4.16 -19.31
C TYR A 278 -9.06 -4.16 -18.68
N CYS A 279 -8.52 -5.33 -18.32
CA CYS A 279 -7.18 -5.47 -17.76
C CYS A 279 -6.10 -4.98 -18.76
N VAL A 280 -6.24 -5.33 -20.04
CA VAL A 280 -5.35 -4.89 -21.12
C VAL A 280 -5.48 -3.39 -21.37
N GLN A 281 -6.69 -2.84 -21.33
CA GLN A 281 -6.93 -1.40 -21.49
C GLN A 281 -6.24 -0.60 -20.38
N MET A 282 -6.37 -1.02 -19.13
CA MET A 282 -5.68 -0.41 -17.99
C MET A 282 -4.17 -0.47 -18.17
N THR A 283 -3.64 -1.65 -18.53
CA THR A 283 -2.21 -1.86 -18.78
C THR A 283 -1.69 -0.91 -19.85
N ASN A 284 -2.43 -0.75 -20.96
CA ASN A 284 -2.06 0.17 -22.04
C ASN A 284 -2.14 1.65 -21.62
N GLY A 285 -3.11 2.02 -20.78
CA GLY A 285 -3.19 3.35 -20.17
C GLY A 285 -1.94 3.66 -19.35
N ALA A 286 -1.53 2.73 -18.48
CA ALA A 286 -0.31 2.84 -17.68
C ALA A 286 0.97 2.94 -18.53
N LEU A 287 1.10 2.12 -19.58
CA LEU A 287 2.22 2.21 -20.51
C LEU A 287 2.23 3.54 -21.29
N THR A 288 1.06 4.13 -21.53
CA THR A 288 0.92 5.45 -22.15
C THR A 288 1.37 6.56 -21.20
N VAL A 289 1.05 6.48 -19.91
CA VAL A 289 1.60 7.38 -18.89
C VAL A 289 3.12 7.35 -18.88
N ARG A 290 3.73 6.16 -18.85
CA ARG A 290 5.20 5.99 -18.87
C ARG A 290 5.83 6.63 -20.11
N ARG A 291 5.25 6.38 -21.28
CA ARG A 291 5.72 6.97 -22.55
C ARG A 291 5.61 8.50 -22.55
N GLY A 292 4.52 9.04 -22.01
CA GLY A 292 4.34 10.48 -21.86
C GLY A 292 5.43 11.10 -20.97
N LEU A 293 5.76 10.44 -19.85
CA LEU A 293 6.87 10.86 -18.98
C LEU A 293 8.22 10.83 -19.71
N ASP A 294 8.53 9.74 -20.43
CA ASP A 294 9.79 9.61 -21.18
C ASP A 294 9.94 10.68 -22.27
N ALA A 295 8.83 11.07 -22.90
CA ALA A 295 8.78 12.10 -23.94
C ALA A 295 8.63 13.53 -23.42
N ASN A 296 8.46 13.73 -22.10
CA ASN A 296 8.01 15.00 -21.51
C ASN A 296 6.70 15.53 -22.13
N ASP A 297 5.81 14.63 -22.56
CA ASP A 297 4.49 14.93 -23.09
C ASP A 297 3.43 14.73 -21.99
N TYR A 298 3.16 15.82 -21.26
CA TYR A 298 2.23 15.83 -20.13
C TYR A 298 0.77 15.69 -20.54
N LYS A 299 0.43 16.02 -21.81
CA LYS A 299 -0.90 15.73 -22.32
C LYS A 299 -1.08 14.22 -22.46
N THR A 300 -0.09 13.53 -23.02
CA THR A 300 -0.09 12.05 -23.11
C THR A 300 -0.13 11.40 -21.72
N VAL A 301 0.54 11.98 -20.71
CA VAL A 301 0.37 11.55 -19.31
C VAL A 301 -1.08 11.65 -18.87
N GLY A 302 -1.71 12.81 -19.03
CA GLY A 302 -3.12 13.02 -18.66
C GLY A 302 -4.09 12.09 -19.40
N ASP A 303 -3.89 11.89 -20.70
CA ASP A 303 -4.70 10.97 -21.51
C ASP A 303 -4.57 9.52 -20.98
N GLY A 304 -3.36 9.08 -20.65
CA GLY A 304 -3.11 7.75 -20.08
C GLY A 304 -3.77 7.54 -18.71
N VAL A 305 -3.72 8.54 -17.83
CA VAL A 305 -4.41 8.52 -16.52
C VAL A 305 -5.93 8.45 -16.69
N GLY A 306 -6.47 9.14 -17.70
CA GLY A 306 -7.89 9.06 -18.07
C GLY A 306 -8.29 7.64 -18.46
N VAL A 307 -7.51 6.99 -19.33
CA VAL A 307 -7.75 5.60 -19.76
C VAL A 307 -7.76 4.64 -18.57
N ILE A 308 -6.79 4.75 -17.66
CA ILE A 308 -6.73 3.92 -16.44
C ILE A 308 -8.00 4.11 -15.63
N THR A 309 -8.39 5.36 -15.35
CA THR A 309 -9.56 5.65 -14.52
C THR A 309 -10.84 5.07 -15.13
N THR A 310 -11.05 5.29 -16.43
CA THR A 310 -12.20 4.74 -17.15
C THR A 310 -12.20 3.21 -17.14
N SER A 311 -11.03 2.57 -17.34
CA SER A 311 -10.97 1.09 -17.29
C SER A 311 -11.34 0.52 -15.92
N CYS A 312 -10.98 1.19 -14.82
CA CYS A 312 -11.41 0.79 -13.48
C CYS A 312 -12.91 0.95 -13.29
N ASP A 313 -13.47 2.08 -13.74
CA ASP A 313 -14.90 2.39 -13.60
C ASP A 313 -15.77 1.42 -14.43
N ASP A 314 -15.36 1.15 -15.67
CA ASP A 314 -16.07 0.23 -16.58
C ASP A 314 -16.00 -1.22 -16.06
N CYS A 315 -14.82 -1.69 -15.64
CA CYS A 315 -14.67 -3.03 -15.07
C CYS A 315 -15.52 -3.21 -13.81
N HIS A 316 -15.57 -2.22 -12.90
CA HIS A 316 -16.43 -2.26 -11.70
C HIS A 316 -17.92 -2.07 -11.99
N GLY A 317 -18.29 -1.70 -13.23
CA GLY A 317 -19.66 -1.74 -13.69
C GLY A 317 -20.18 -3.18 -13.83
N GLU A 318 -19.31 -4.11 -14.21
CA GLU A 318 -19.66 -5.47 -14.60
C GLU A 318 -19.11 -6.56 -13.64
N TYR A 319 -17.92 -6.37 -13.04
CA TYR A 319 -17.13 -7.41 -12.33
C TYR A 319 -16.78 -7.07 -10.87
N ARG A 320 -17.77 -6.75 -10.02
CA ARG A 320 -17.52 -6.37 -8.61
C ARG A 320 -17.17 -7.52 -7.66
#